data_AF-A0A933ZQ71-F1
#
_entry.id   AF-A0A933ZQ71-F1
#
_cell.length_a   1.000
_cell.length_b   1.000
_cell.length_c   1.000
_cell.angle_alpha   90.00
_cell.angle_beta   90.00
_cell.angle_gamma   90.00
#
_symmetry.space_group_name_H-M   'P 1'
#
loop_
_entity.id
_entity.type
_entity.pdbx_description
1 polymer ?
#
loop_
_entity_poly.entity_id
_entity_poly.type
_entity_poly.pdbx_seq_one_letter_code
_entity_poly.pdbx_strand_id
1 'polypeptide(L)'
;MRTLLPRVATAVCSATLVALVAAAGCSVHFSDDVTYLCSSDSDCGPEADGFKCFPVKSTDRSFCCKPSAEICDGRDNDCNQEVDDLAPVPCYSGPEGTAGKGICRAGTQVCEGGKLGLCLGETVPAIESCNGLDDDCDNDTDEGFDLQNDSKHCGSCINVCRADEWCVTGRCSRDQENCTDGIDNDRDGHTDCADSECLEERCQADPSSYTCDVLGQCSCEGSVSPGPEPSCDDHDDDDCDGLIDCADPDCDSKGCGGGCQCKAGAPSETACANDTDNDGDGLKDCEDPDCEGKLCDNGCICSAGTPKETDCADRGVDNDNDHLRDCVDPDCAGKPCIILTDTASIEGTCQGSVCQ
;
A
#
# COMPACT_ATOMS: atom_id res chain seq x y z
N MET A 1 -71.10 -4.32 36.94
CA MET A 1 -71.19 -4.53 38.40
C MET A 1 -70.44 -5.81 38.77
N ARG A 2 -69.19 -5.67 39.20
CA ARG A 2 -68.45 -6.70 39.94
C ARG A 2 -67.71 -6.00 41.06
N THR A 3 -68.19 -6.21 42.27
CA THR A 3 -67.63 -5.76 43.53
C THR A 3 -66.38 -6.59 43.82
N LEU A 4 -65.20 -5.94 43.90
CA LEU A 4 -63.99 -6.55 44.45
C LEU A 4 -63.80 -6.01 45.88
N LEU A 5 -63.82 -6.93 46.84
CA LEU A 5 -63.62 -6.68 48.27
C LEU A 5 -62.17 -6.22 48.54
N PRO A 6 -61.92 -5.30 49.49
CA PRO A 6 -60.57 -5.08 50.00
C PRO A 6 -60.17 -6.26 50.89
N ARG A 7 -59.03 -6.88 50.58
CA ARG A 7 -58.40 -7.90 51.42
C ARG A 7 -57.83 -7.26 52.69
N VAL A 8 -58.04 -7.95 53.80
CA VAL A 8 -57.65 -7.57 55.17
C VAL A 8 -56.12 -7.58 55.32
N ALA A 9 -55.54 -6.48 55.80
CA ALA A 9 -54.15 -6.42 56.26
C ALA A 9 -53.98 -7.29 57.52
N THR A 10 -53.03 -8.21 57.50
CA THR A 10 -52.70 -9.06 58.66
C THR A 10 -51.62 -8.38 59.50
N ALA A 11 -51.98 -7.91 60.69
CA ALA A 11 -51.04 -7.40 61.68
C ALA A 11 -50.48 -8.56 62.52
N VAL A 12 -49.16 -8.76 62.53
CA VAL A 12 -48.49 -9.70 63.43
C VAL A 12 -47.94 -8.91 64.62
N CYS A 13 -48.69 -8.86 65.73
CA CYS A 13 -48.20 -8.32 67.00
C CYS A 13 -47.77 -9.48 67.90
N SER A 14 -46.47 -9.67 68.10
CA SER A 14 -45.96 -10.61 69.11
C SER A 14 -45.87 -9.92 70.47
N ALA A 15 -46.78 -10.26 71.38
CA ALA A 15 -46.73 -9.83 72.77
C ALA A 15 -45.95 -10.87 73.61
N THR A 16 -44.69 -10.61 73.92
CA THR A 16 -44.00 -11.31 75.01
C THR A 16 -44.23 -10.57 76.32
N LEU A 17 -44.74 -11.32 77.29
CA LEU A 17 -45.20 -10.84 78.58
C LEU A 17 -44.02 -10.86 79.56
N VAL A 18 -43.21 -9.79 79.57
CA VAL A 18 -42.30 -9.48 80.69
C VAL A 18 -42.37 -7.98 80.96
N ALA A 19 -42.48 -7.65 82.24
CA ALA A 19 -42.77 -6.32 82.75
C ALA A 19 -41.75 -5.23 82.34
N LEU A 20 -42.29 -4.00 82.24
CA LEU A 20 -41.65 -2.68 82.12
C LEU A 20 -41.42 -2.13 80.71
N VAL A 21 -42.10 -0.99 80.47
CA VAL A 21 -42.00 -0.04 79.35
C VAL A 21 -42.56 -0.53 78.02
N ALA A 22 -43.86 -0.27 77.81
CA ALA A 22 -44.52 -0.42 76.53
C ALA A 22 -44.01 0.64 75.53
N ALA A 23 -43.15 0.21 74.61
CA ALA A 23 -43.09 0.80 73.28
C ALA A 23 -43.50 -0.30 72.29
N ALA A 24 -44.80 -0.38 72.00
CA ALA A 24 -45.30 -1.22 70.93
C ALA A 24 -44.89 -0.58 69.59
N GLY A 25 -43.68 -0.87 69.13
CA GLY A 25 -43.27 -0.55 67.76
C GLY A 25 -43.85 -1.60 66.82
N CYS A 26 -45.03 -1.33 66.25
CA CYS A 26 -45.47 -2.07 65.06
C CYS A 26 -44.62 -1.63 63.87
N SER A 27 -43.69 -2.47 63.44
CA SER A 27 -43.07 -2.33 62.11
C SER A 27 -44.00 -3.00 61.11
N VAL A 28 -44.70 -2.17 60.35
CA VAL A 28 -45.52 -2.58 59.23
C VAL A 28 -44.61 -2.60 58.00
N HIS A 29 -44.27 -3.80 57.54
CA HIS A 29 -43.58 -3.98 56.27
C HIS A 29 -44.63 -3.82 55.17
N PHE A 30 -44.61 -2.68 54.49
CA PHE A 30 -45.56 -2.39 53.43
C PHE A 30 -44.96 -2.74 52.08
N SER A 31 -45.80 -3.31 51.21
CA SER A 31 -45.47 -3.50 49.79
C SER A 31 -45.47 -2.13 49.12
N ASP A 32 -44.49 -1.87 48.27
CA ASP A 32 -44.17 -0.54 47.74
C ASP A 32 -45.25 0.10 46.82
N ASP A 33 -46.46 -0.47 46.72
CA ASP A 33 -47.50 -0.09 45.74
C ASP A 33 -48.73 0.60 46.35
N VAL A 34 -48.64 1.11 47.58
CA VAL A 34 -49.74 1.85 48.22
C VAL A 34 -49.40 3.33 48.32
N THR A 35 -50.12 4.13 47.55
CA THR A 35 -50.16 5.60 47.66
C THR A 35 -50.63 5.98 49.08
N TYR A 36 -49.70 6.24 50.00
CA TYR A 36 -50.02 6.67 51.36
C TYR A 36 -50.70 8.03 51.30
N LEU A 37 -51.90 8.14 51.87
CA LEU A 37 -52.57 9.43 51.97
C LEU A 37 -51.91 10.27 53.07
N CYS A 38 -51.57 11.52 52.75
CA CYS A 38 -50.99 12.48 53.68
C CYS A 38 -51.84 13.76 53.75
N SER A 39 -51.70 14.50 54.84
CA SER A 39 -52.23 15.87 54.99
C SER A 39 -51.10 16.90 55.09
N SER A 40 -49.89 16.46 55.42
CA SER A 40 -48.68 17.26 55.63
C SER A 40 -47.42 16.42 55.40
N ASP A 41 -46.27 17.07 55.18
CA ASP A 41 -44.98 16.38 54.99
C ASP A 41 -44.59 15.47 56.18
N SER A 42 -45.02 15.82 57.39
CA SER A 42 -44.78 14.99 58.60
C SER A 42 -45.51 13.66 58.59
N ASP A 43 -46.50 13.48 57.72
CA ASP A 43 -47.21 12.21 57.56
C ASP A 43 -46.41 11.21 56.70
N CYS A 44 -45.34 11.65 56.03
CA CYS A 44 -44.59 10.88 55.04
C CYS A 44 -43.33 10.19 55.58
N GLY A 45 -43.31 9.84 56.87
CA GLY A 45 -42.15 9.22 57.53
C GLY A 45 -41.19 10.26 58.10
N PRO A 46 -40.02 9.84 58.64
CA PRO A 46 -39.05 10.79 59.19
C PRO A 46 -38.51 11.69 58.07
N GLU A 47 -38.42 13.00 58.32
CA GLU A 47 -38.00 14.02 57.34
C GLU A 47 -36.62 13.74 56.70
N ALA A 48 -35.80 12.89 57.32
CA ALA A 48 -34.50 12.47 56.84
C ALA A 48 -34.53 11.57 55.59
N ASP A 49 -35.66 10.92 55.29
CA ASP A 49 -35.77 9.98 54.16
C ASP A 49 -36.13 10.66 52.83
N GLY A 50 -36.53 11.93 52.86
CA GLY A 50 -36.76 12.77 51.67
C GLY A 50 -38.14 12.65 51.03
N PHE A 51 -39.08 11.93 51.64
CA PHE A 51 -40.48 11.86 51.19
C PHE A 51 -41.23 13.15 51.55
N LYS A 52 -42.06 13.64 50.62
CA LYS A 52 -42.91 14.83 50.80
C LYS A 52 -44.35 14.52 50.41
N CYS A 53 -45.27 15.36 50.89
CA CYS A 53 -46.69 15.24 50.63
C CYS A 53 -47.08 16.04 49.37
N PHE A 54 -47.47 15.33 48.30
CA PHE A 54 -47.86 15.91 47.01
C PHE A 54 -49.38 15.89 46.83
N PRO A 55 -50.02 17.02 46.47
CA PRO A 55 -51.47 17.05 46.23
C PRO A 55 -51.83 16.43 44.87
N VAL A 56 -52.92 15.65 44.82
CA VAL A 56 -53.43 15.07 43.57
C VAL A 56 -54.17 16.13 42.75
N LYS A 57 -53.81 16.33 41.47
CA LYS A 57 -54.28 17.36 40.52
C LYS A 57 -55.81 17.39 40.28
N SER A 58 -56.60 16.49 40.88
CA SER A 58 -58.05 16.37 40.66
C SER A 58 -58.88 15.90 41.87
N THR A 59 -58.28 15.83 43.06
CA THR A 59 -59.00 15.43 44.29
C THR A 59 -58.44 16.16 45.50
N ASP A 60 -59.22 16.27 46.59
CA ASP A 60 -58.74 16.78 47.89
C ASP A 60 -57.84 15.77 48.65
N ARG A 61 -57.12 14.91 47.93
CA ARG A 61 -56.23 13.88 48.48
C ARG A 61 -54.79 14.22 48.13
N SER A 62 -53.87 13.90 49.02
CA SER A 62 -52.43 14.05 48.81
C SER A 62 -51.72 12.74 49.10
N PHE A 63 -50.52 12.55 48.53
CA PHE A 63 -49.74 11.32 48.68
C PHE A 63 -48.28 11.55 49.00
N CYS A 64 -47.66 10.58 49.67
CA CYS A 64 -46.24 10.61 49.97
C CYS A 64 -45.40 10.08 48.81
N CYS A 65 -44.45 10.88 48.33
CA CYS A 65 -43.54 10.50 47.27
C CYS A 65 -42.17 11.14 47.49
N LYS A 66 -41.10 10.48 47.05
CA LYS A 66 -39.72 10.97 47.12
C LYS A 66 -39.27 11.27 45.69
N PRO A 67 -39.25 12.55 45.28
CA PRO A 67 -38.90 12.91 43.92
C PRO A 67 -37.48 12.47 43.57
N SER A 68 -37.36 11.74 42.48
CA SER A 68 -36.13 11.40 41.79
C SER A 68 -36.32 11.59 40.29
N ALA A 69 -35.25 11.42 39.50
CA ALA A 69 -35.40 11.40 38.05
C ALA A 69 -36.31 10.23 37.64
N GLU A 70 -37.18 10.47 36.66
CA GLU A 70 -38.09 9.45 36.16
C GLU A 70 -37.31 8.25 35.60
N ILE A 71 -37.73 7.04 35.98
CA ILE A 71 -37.20 5.79 35.48
C ILE A 71 -38.35 4.90 35.05
N CYS A 72 -38.07 4.00 34.11
CA CYS A 72 -39.08 3.11 33.56
C CYS A 72 -39.28 1.88 34.47
N ASP A 73 -39.98 2.05 35.58
CA ASP A 73 -40.19 1.02 36.61
C ASP A 73 -41.68 0.76 36.96
N GLY A 74 -42.61 1.44 36.28
CA GLY A 74 -44.04 1.35 36.53
C GLY A 74 -44.54 2.24 37.67
N ARG A 75 -43.70 3.18 38.15
CA ARG A 75 -43.99 4.11 39.25
C ARG A 75 -43.80 5.54 38.77
N ASP A 76 -44.42 6.46 39.49
CA ASP A 76 -44.22 7.92 39.33
C ASP A 76 -43.06 8.30 40.25
N ASN A 77 -41.84 8.39 39.71
CA ASN A 77 -40.63 8.64 40.51
C ASN A 77 -40.39 10.15 40.70
N ASP A 78 -40.84 10.99 39.79
CA ASP A 78 -40.69 12.45 39.89
C ASP A 78 -41.88 13.14 40.61
N CYS A 79 -42.89 12.35 40.99
CA CYS A 79 -44.09 12.73 41.73
C CYS A 79 -45.02 13.69 40.97
N ASN A 80 -44.99 13.66 39.63
CA ASN A 80 -45.76 14.56 38.78
C ASN A 80 -47.18 14.05 38.44
N GLN A 81 -47.53 12.83 38.88
CA GLN A 81 -48.80 12.11 38.67
C GLN A 81 -48.99 11.50 37.28
N GLU A 82 -47.94 11.47 36.48
CA GLU A 82 -47.84 10.66 35.27
C GLU A 82 -46.87 9.51 35.60
N VAL A 83 -47.27 8.28 35.27
CA VAL A 83 -46.42 7.10 35.52
C VAL A 83 -45.59 6.87 34.28
N ASP A 84 -44.28 6.68 34.46
CA ASP A 84 -43.35 6.36 33.38
C ASP A 84 -43.38 7.41 32.24
N ASP A 85 -43.47 8.71 32.54
CA ASP A 85 -43.51 9.80 31.54
C ASP A 85 -42.13 10.16 30.96
N LEU A 86 -41.22 9.19 31.01
CA LEU A 86 -39.86 9.30 30.55
C LEU A 86 -39.79 9.62 29.05
N ALA A 87 -39.04 10.67 28.70
CA ALA A 87 -38.74 10.99 27.32
C ALA A 87 -38.03 9.83 26.60
N PRO A 88 -38.18 9.67 25.27
CA PRO A 88 -37.53 8.61 24.53
C PRO A 88 -36.01 8.56 24.79
N VAL A 89 -35.52 7.38 25.17
CA VAL A 89 -34.12 7.16 25.57
C VAL A 89 -33.33 6.61 24.38
N PRO A 90 -32.11 7.12 24.09
CA PRO A 90 -31.27 6.53 23.05
C PRO A 90 -30.83 5.12 23.44
N CYS A 91 -30.78 4.24 22.46
CA CYS A 91 -30.43 2.84 22.64
C CYS A 91 -29.63 2.32 21.44
N TYR A 92 -28.83 1.30 21.68
CA TYR A 92 -28.10 0.59 20.65
C TYR A 92 -27.74 -0.80 21.17
N SER A 93 -28.13 -1.84 20.44
CA SER A 93 -27.90 -3.23 20.83
C SER A 93 -26.67 -3.88 20.18
N GLY A 94 -26.01 -3.17 19.26
CA GLY A 94 -24.78 -3.63 18.61
C GLY A 94 -23.55 -3.58 19.55
N PRO A 95 -22.42 -4.18 19.13
CA PRO A 95 -21.16 -4.11 19.85
C PRO A 95 -20.69 -2.69 20.18
N GLU A 96 -19.88 -2.54 21.23
CA GLU A 96 -19.30 -1.25 21.56
C GLU A 96 -18.35 -0.78 20.45
N GLY A 97 -18.50 0.46 20.01
CA GLY A 97 -17.66 1.07 18.97
C GLY A 97 -18.19 0.96 17.53
N THR A 98 -19.32 0.28 17.29
CA THR A 98 -19.94 0.20 15.94
C THR A 98 -21.05 1.24 15.71
N ALA A 99 -21.54 1.88 16.78
CA ALA A 99 -22.59 2.89 16.68
C ALA A 99 -22.11 4.13 15.91
N GLY A 100 -22.81 4.49 14.84
CA GLY A 100 -22.54 5.69 14.03
C GLY A 100 -21.46 5.49 12.96
N LYS A 101 -20.99 4.27 12.73
CA LYS A 101 -20.13 3.89 11.62
C LYS A 101 -20.95 3.26 10.49
N GLY A 102 -20.53 3.47 9.25
CA GLY A 102 -21.23 2.92 8.09
C GLY A 102 -22.73 3.20 8.10
N ILE A 103 -23.53 2.14 7.98
CA ILE A 103 -24.99 2.19 8.09
C ILE A 103 -25.50 2.09 9.53
N CYS A 104 -24.65 1.72 10.49
CA CYS A 104 -25.03 1.50 11.87
C CYS A 104 -25.41 2.79 12.58
N ARG A 105 -26.57 2.74 13.25
CA ARG A 105 -27.08 3.89 14.00
C ARG A 105 -27.85 3.45 15.23
N ALA A 106 -27.79 4.30 16.26
CA ALA A 106 -28.61 4.18 17.45
C ALA A 106 -30.09 4.43 17.12
N GLY A 107 -30.96 3.75 17.84
CA GLY A 107 -32.41 3.96 17.82
C GLY A 107 -32.90 4.69 19.07
N THR A 108 -34.21 4.65 19.28
CA THR A 108 -34.85 5.14 20.51
C THR A 108 -35.79 4.10 21.12
N GLN A 109 -35.78 4.04 22.45
CA GLN A 109 -36.70 3.25 23.25
C GLN A 109 -37.73 4.16 23.91
N VAL A 110 -38.96 3.70 23.94
CA VAL A 110 -40.06 4.32 24.69
C VAL A 110 -40.39 3.41 25.88
N CYS A 111 -40.69 4.01 27.02
CA CYS A 111 -41.19 3.26 28.17
C CYS A 111 -42.68 2.92 27.96
N GLU A 112 -43.02 1.64 27.99
CA GLU A 112 -44.42 1.19 27.89
C GLU A 112 -44.68 0.08 28.93
N GLY A 113 -45.51 0.39 29.92
CA GLY A 113 -45.90 -0.57 30.97
C GLY A 113 -44.76 -0.95 31.92
N GLY A 114 -43.97 0.02 32.39
CA GLY A 114 -42.86 -0.18 33.33
C GLY A 114 -41.65 -0.90 32.75
N LYS A 115 -41.50 -0.93 31.42
CA LYS A 115 -40.34 -1.53 30.72
C LYS A 115 -39.98 -0.73 29.48
N LEU A 116 -38.67 -0.58 29.24
CA LEU A 116 -38.17 -0.04 27.98
C LEU A 116 -38.52 -1.03 26.86
N GLY A 117 -39.13 -0.50 25.79
CA GLY A 117 -39.52 -1.29 24.63
C GLY A 117 -38.35 -1.73 23.75
N LEU A 118 -38.65 -2.09 22.51
CA LEU A 118 -37.64 -2.35 21.49
C LEU A 118 -36.91 -1.05 21.12
N CYS A 119 -35.63 -1.16 20.73
CA CYS A 119 -34.88 -0.04 20.20
C CYS A 119 -35.30 0.24 18.77
N LEU A 120 -36.25 1.16 18.60
CA LEU A 120 -36.83 1.46 17.29
C LEU A 120 -35.87 2.32 16.47
N GLY A 121 -35.64 1.92 15.22
CA GLY A 121 -34.83 2.66 14.26
C GLY A 121 -33.33 2.40 14.34
N GLU A 122 -32.88 1.49 15.21
CA GLU A 122 -31.48 1.06 15.22
C GLU A 122 -31.13 0.25 13.96
N THR A 123 -29.88 0.36 13.52
CA THR A 123 -29.25 -0.53 12.55
C THR A 123 -27.98 -1.05 13.22
N VAL A 124 -27.88 -2.36 13.39
CA VAL A 124 -26.73 -3.04 14.01
C VAL A 124 -25.88 -3.75 12.96
N PRO A 125 -24.61 -4.09 13.26
CA PRO A 125 -23.72 -4.76 12.33
C PRO A 125 -24.31 -6.02 11.72
N ALA A 126 -24.08 -6.19 10.43
CA ALA A 126 -24.33 -7.40 9.65
C ALA A 126 -23.03 -7.93 9.06
N ILE A 127 -23.10 -9.01 8.28
CA ILE A 127 -21.94 -9.47 7.50
C ILE A 127 -21.87 -8.61 6.25
N GLU A 128 -20.66 -8.20 5.87
CA GLU A 128 -20.38 -7.47 4.64
C GLU A 128 -21.04 -8.09 3.41
N SER A 129 -21.73 -7.25 2.67
CA SER A 129 -22.23 -7.55 1.35
C SER A 129 -21.68 -6.52 0.39
N CYS A 130 -21.05 -6.94 -0.71
CA CYS A 130 -20.43 -6.05 -1.70
C CYS A 130 -21.46 -5.08 -2.34
N ASN A 131 -21.82 -4.01 -1.65
CA ASN A 131 -22.96 -3.14 -1.93
C ASN A 131 -22.59 -1.64 -1.83
N GLY A 132 -21.34 -1.32 -1.48
CA GLY A 132 -20.82 0.04 -1.32
C GLY A 132 -21.09 0.65 0.06
N LEU A 133 -21.45 -0.16 1.05
CA LEU A 133 -21.77 0.24 2.42
C LEU A 133 -20.95 -0.61 3.39
N ASP A 134 -20.55 0.02 4.50
CA ASP A 134 -19.97 -0.62 5.67
C ASP A 134 -21.13 -1.24 6.50
N ASP A 135 -21.39 -2.52 6.24
CA ASP A 135 -22.51 -3.30 6.80
C ASP A 135 -22.17 -3.85 8.20
N ASP A 136 -20.90 -4.16 8.46
CA ASP A 136 -20.38 -4.67 9.74
C ASP A 136 -19.93 -3.54 10.70
N CYS A 137 -19.89 -2.32 10.17
CA CYS A 137 -19.69 -1.07 10.89
C CYS A 137 -18.32 -1.00 11.57
N ASP A 138 -17.27 -1.44 10.89
CA ASP A 138 -15.90 -1.40 11.36
C ASP A 138 -15.11 -0.15 10.88
N ASN A 139 -15.63 0.57 9.86
CA ASN A 139 -15.12 1.73 9.11
C ASN A 139 -14.49 1.41 7.74
N ASP A 140 -14.30 0.15 7.41
CA ASP A 140 -13.94 -0.26 6.07
C ASP A 140 -15.24 -0.53 5.28
N THR A 141 -15.17 -0.56 3.95
CA THR A 141 -16.36 -0.71 3.10
C THR A 141 -16.12 -1.86 2.15
N ASP A 142 -17.04 -2.82 2.16
CA ASP A 142 -16.97 -4.04 1.35
C ASP A 142 -15.62 -4.76 1.50
N GLU A 143 -15.11 -4.87 2.73
CA GLU A 143 -13.90 -5.64 3.01
C GLU A 143 -14.15 -7.15 2.97
N GLY A 144 -13.07 -7.92 2.80
CA GLY A 144 -13.17 -9.38 2.65
C GLY A 144 -13.57 -9.86 1.25
N PHE A 145 -13.79 -8.95 0.28
CA PHE A 145 -13.95 -9.28 -1.14
C PHE A 145 -12.61 -9.12 -1.89
N ASP A 146 -12.29 -10.08 -2.75
CA ASP A 146 -11.06 -10.02 -3.56
C ASP A 146 -11.28 -9.15 -4.81
N LEU A 147 -11.04 -7.85 -4.67
CA LEU A 147 -11.16 -6.91 -5.78
C LEU A 147 -10.04 -7.03 -6.81
N GLN A 148 -8.99 -7.83 -6.54
CA GLN A 148 -7.84 -7.92 -7.44
C GLN A 148 -7.89 -9.12 -8.36
N ASN A 149 -8.52 -10.23 -7.93
CA ASN A 149 -8.52 -11.49 -8.67
C ASN A 149 -9.89 -12.17 -8.75
N ASP A 150 -10.93 -11.71 -8.02
CA ASP A 150 -12.28 -12.26 -8.19
C ASP A 150 -12.95 -11.67 -9.43
N SER A 151 -13.18 -12.49 -10.44
CA SER A 151 -13.91 -12.11 -11.66
C SER A 151 -15.35 -11.64 -11.40
N LYS A 152 -15.91 -11.78 -10.19
CA LYS A 152 -17.22 -11.23 -9.82
C LYS A 152 -17.16 -9.84 -9.17
N HIS A 153 -15.99 -9.42 -8.70
CA HIS A 153 -15.79 -8.17 -7.95
C HIS A 153 -14.58 -7.38 -8.47
N CYS A 154 -14.29 -7.45 -9.77
CA CYS A 154 -13.01 -7.01 -10.29
C CYS A 154 -12.83 -5.49 -10.26
N GLY A 155 -11.89 -4.98 -9.46
CA GLY A 155 -11.64 -3.55 -9.26
C GLY A 155 -12.71 -2.81 -8.45
N SER A 156 -13.92 -3.37 -8.37
CA SER A 156 -15.03 -2.86 -7.57
C SER A 156 -16.11 -3.93 -7.40
N CYS A 157 -16.95 -3.76 -6.37
CA CYS A 157 -18.07 -4.65 -6.12
C CYS A 157 -18.97 -4.89 -7.33
N ILE A 158 -19.35 -6.15 -7.54
CA ILE A 158 -20.27 -6.62 -8.58
C ILE A 158 -19.79 -6.24 -10.00
N ASN A 159 -18.51 -5.91 -10.16
CA ASN A 159 -17.91 -5.75 -11.48
C ASN A 159 -17.50 -7.13 -12.01
N VAL A 160 -18.46 -7.77 -12.66
CA VAL A 160 -18.30 -9.11 -13.22
C VAL A 160 -17.60 -9.01 -14.58
N CYS A 161 -16.43 -9.63 -14.70
CA CYS A 161 -15.72 -9.76 -15.97
C CYS A 161 -16.51 -10.61 -16.97
N ARG A 162 -16.26 -10.43 -18.26
CA ARG A 162 -16.89 -11.25 -19.30
C ARG A 162 -16.46 -12.71 -19.18
N ALA A 163 -17.14 -13.59 -19.91
CA ALA A 163 -16.85 -15.02 -19.87
C ALA A 163 -15.43 -15.38 -20.35
N ASP A 164 -14.79 -14.48 -21.11
CA ASP A 164 -13.46 -14.55 -21.70
C ASP A 164 -12.46 -13.53 -21.08
N GLU A 165 -12.77 -13.04 -19.88
CA GLU A 165 -11.93 -12.12 -19.12
C GLU A 165 -11.82 -12.61 -17.67
N TRP A 166 -10.71 -12.31 -17.03
CA TRP A 166 -10.49 -12.58 -15.61
C TRP A 166 -9.94 -11.31 -14.94
N CYS A 167 -9.96 -11.30 -13.62
CA CYS A 167 -9.55 -10.13 -12.88
C CYS A 167 -8.04 -10.13 -12.63
N VAL A 168 -7.36 -9.10 -13.12
CA VAL A 168 -5.93 -8.88 -12.97
C VAL A 168 -5.73 -7.55 -12.31
N THR A 169 -5.14 -7.51 -11.12
CA THR A 169 -4.80 -6.24 -10.46
C THR A 169 -5.99 -5.25 -10.41
N GLY A 170 -7.21 -5.78 -10.28
CA GLY A 170 -8.44 -4.99 -10.25
C GLY A 170 -8.96 -4.50 -11.61
N ARG A 171 -8.55 -5.13 -12.71
CA ARG A 171 -9.08 -4.84 -14.05
C ARG A 171 -9.44 -6.14 -14.76
N CYS A 172 -10.61 -6.16 -15.41
CA CYS A 172 -10.94 -7.24 -16.32
C CYS A 172 -10.01 -7.16 -17.53
N SER A 173 -9.17 -8.17 -17.68
CA SER A 173 -8.27 -8.37 -18.81
C SER A 173 -8.45 -9.78 -19.32
N ARG A 174 -8.16 -9.98 -20.60
CA ARG A 174 -7.66 -11.28 -21.05
C ARG A 174 -6.18 -11.32 -20.65
N ASP A 175 -5.69 -12.45 -20.17
CA ASP A 175 -4.26 -12.56 -19.84
C ASP A 175 -3.57 -12.55 -21.17
N GLN A 176 -2.51 -11.78 -21.28
CA GLN A 176 -1.63 -11.95 -22.42
C GLN A 176 -0.82 -13.20 -22.13
N GLU A 177 -0.86 -14.16 -23.06
CA GLU A 177 -0.15 -15.43 -22.96
C GLU A 177 1.34 -15.21 -22.68
N ASN A 178 1.93 -16.02 -21.78
CA ASN A 178 3.39 -16.09 -21.69
C ASN A 178 3.87 -17.05 -22.76
N CYS A 179 4.56 -16.53 -23.76
CA CYS A 179 4.89 -17.32 -24.96
C CYS A 179 6.08 -18.29 -24.78
N THR A 180 6.55 -18.53 -23.56
CA THR A 180 7.82 -19.24 -23.28
C THR A 180 7.78 -20.31 -22.18
N ASP A 181 6.68 -20.43 -21.41
CA ASP A 181 6.67 -21.25 -20.18
C ASP A 181 5.95 -22.60 -20.32
N GLY A 182 5.36 -22.88 -21.49
CA GLY A 182 4.67 -24.12 -21.77
C GLY A 182 3.31 -24.25 -21.07
N ILE A 183 2.77 -23.14 -20.57
CA ILE A 183 1.51 -23.09 -19.85
C ILE A 183 0.54 -22.19 -20.60
N ASP A 184 -0.70 -22.65 -20.69
CA ASP A 184 -1.87 -21.92 -21.20
C ASP A 184 -2.28 -20.89 -20.14
N ASN A 185 -1.69 -19.71 -20.20
CA ASN A 185 -1.82 -18.66 -19.20
C ASN A 185 -3.17 -17.95 -19.35
N ASP A 186 -3.66 -17.80 -20.58
CA ASP A 186 -4.96 -17.20 -20.86
C ASP A 186 -6.15 -18.21 -20.82
N ARG A 187 -5.84 -19.52 -20.82
CA ARG A 187 -6.76 -20.67 -20.74
C ARG A 187 -7.66 -20.84 -21.95
N ASP A 188 -7.23 -20.40 -23.12
CA ASP A 188 -7.97 -20.58 -24.37
C ASP A 188 -7.79 -21.99 -24.99
N GLY A 189 -6.86 -22.78 -24.43
CA GLY A 189 -6.54 -24.14 -24.84
C GLY A 189 -5.31 -24.25 -25.74
N HIS A 190 -4.62 -23.14 -25.98
CA HIS A 190 -3.35 -23.07 -26.68
C HIS A 190 -2.22 -22.74 -25.68
N THR A 191 -0.98 -23.00 -26.07
CA THR A 191 0.20 -22.83 -25.18
C THR A 191 1.34 -22.26 -25.99
N ASP A 192 2.00 -21.22 -25.50
CA ASP A 192 3.16 -20.59 -26.17
C ASP A 192 2.89 -20.29 -27.66
N CYS A 193 3.78 -20.69 -28.58
CA CYS A 193 3.58 -20.51 -30.02
C CYS A 193 2.40 -21.25 -30.63
N ALA A 194 1.81 -22.22 -29.92
CA ALA A 194 0.55 -22.81 -30.39
C ALA A 194 -0.62 -21.83 -30.24
N ASP A 195 -0.45 -20.77 -29.45
CA ASP A 195 -1.36 -19.65 -29.28
C ASP A 195 -1.16 -18.61 -30.40
N SER A 196 -2.29 -18.10 -30.91
CA SER A 196 -2.30 -17.05 -31.92
C SER A 196 -1.96 -15.66 -31.40
N GLU A 197 -2.12 -15.42 -30.10
CA GLU A 197 -1.75 -14.18 -29.42
C GLU A 197 -0.22 -14.07 -29.23
N CYS A 198 0.51 -15.18 -29.36
CA CYS A 198 1.97 -15.24 -29.30
C CYS A 198 2.69 -15.02 -30.64
N LEU A 199 1.97 -14.75 -31.73
CA LEU A 199 2.59 -14.55 -33.05
C LEU A 199 3.58 -13.37 -33.01
N GLU A 200 4.80 -13.57 -33.52
CA GLU A 200 5.92 -12.60 -33.48
C GLU A 200 6.47 -12.30 -32.07
N GLU A 201 5.91 -12.88 -31.01
CA GLU A 201 6.46 -12.79 -29.65
C GLU A 201 7.62 -13.77 -29.44
N ARG A 202 8.52 -13.46 -28.50
CA ARG A 202 9.66 -14.31 -28.16
C ARG A 202 9.18 -15.63 -27.57
N CYS A 203 9.77 -16.73 -28.03
CA CYS A 203 9.36 -18.09 -27.64
C CYS A 203 10.42 -18.89 -26.89
N GLN A 204 11.57 -18.26 -26.63
CA GLN A 204 12.61 -18.75 -25.75
C GLN A 204 12.99 -17.63 -24.77
N ALA A 205 13.57 -18.04 -23.64
CA ALA A 205 14.04 -17.08 -22.64
C ALA A 205 15.14 -16.19 -23.22
N ASP A 206 15.12 -14.92 -22.83
CA ASP A 206 16.15 -13.92 -23.09
C ASP A 206 17.56 -14.52 -22.85
N PRO A 207 18.50 -14.43 -23.82
CA PRO A 207 18.60 -13.44 -24.90
C PRO A 207 18.39 -13.99 -26.34
N SER A 208 17.38 -14.85 -26.58
CA SER A 208 17.22 -15.48 -27.90
C SER A 208 16.44 -14.62 -28.93
N SER A 209 16.82 -14.65 -30.22
CA SER A 209 16.05 -14.07 -31.35
C SER A 209 14.96 -15.00 -31.91
N TYR A 210 14.62 -16.07 -31.19
CA TYR A 210 13.54 -16.98 -31.56
C TYR A 210 12.17 -16.37 -31.28
N THR A 211 11.31 -16.32 -32.30
CA THR A 211 9.92 -15.86 -32.21
C THR A 211 8.94 -16.92 -32.70
N CYS A 212 7.67 -16.80 -32.30
CA CYS A 212 6.64 -17.69 -32.81
C CYS A 212 6.26 -17.35 -34.25
N ASP A 213 6.34 -18.34 -35.13
CA ASP A 213 5.99 -18.22 -36.54
C ASP A 213 4.49 -18.49 -36.82
N VAL A 214 4.07 -18.24 -38.06
CA VAL A 214 2.69 -18.49 -38.52
C VAL A 214 2.27 -19.97 -38.53
N LEU A 215 3.21 -20.90 -38.34
CA LEU A 215 2.95 -22.33 -38.20
C LEU A 215 2.81 -22.74 -36.72
N GLY A 216 2.94 -21.80 -35.80
CA GLY A 216 2.92 -22.01 -34.36
C GLY A 216 4.18 -22.71 -33.85
N GLN A 217 5.31 -22.48 -34.51
CA GLN A 217 6.62 -23.02 -34.13
C GLN A 217 7.52 -21.90 -33.67
N CYS A 218 8.39 -22.22 -32.70
CA CYS A 218 9.44 -21.33 -32.26
C CYS A 218 10.58 -21.36 -33.30
N SER A 219 10.75 -20.29 -34.07
CA SER A 219 11.70 -20.18 -35.17
C SER A 219 12.51 -18.90 -35.09
N CYS A 220 13.75 -18.98 -35.53
CA CYS A 220 14.62 -17.82 -35.70
C CYS A 220 14.41 -17.25 -37.10
N GLU A 221 14.04 -15.98 -37.23
CA GLU A 221 13.98 -15.27 -38.52
C GLU A 221 15.36 -14.66 -38.91
N GLY A 222 16.44 -15.26 -38.42
CA GLY A 222 17.81 -15.05 -38.86
C GLY A 222 18.25 -16.16 -39.79
N SER A 223 18.81 -15.81 -40.94
CA SER A 223 19.26 -16.69 -42.02
C SER A 223 19.84 -18.05 -41.61
N VAL A 224 19.24 -19.12 -42.15
CA VAL A 224 19.85 -20.43 -42.44
C VAL A 224 20.94 -20.85 -41.45
N SER A 225 20.57 -21.63 -40.43
CA SER A 225 21.51 -22.31 -39.53
C SER A 225 22.85 -22.70 -40.20
N PRO A 226 24.01 -22.24 -39.67
CA PRO A 226 24.27 -20.95 -39.01
C PRO A 226 24.91 -19.96 -40.01
N GLY A 227 24.36 -18.75 -40.06
CA GLY A 227 24.95 -17.59 -40.76
C GLY A 227 25.77 -16.75 -39.77
N PRO A 228 26.55 -15.76 -40.22
CA PRO A 228 27.31 -14.91 -39.31
C PRO A 228 26.41 -13.95 -38.52
N GLU A 229 26.72 -13.75 -37.23
CA GLU A 229 26.00 -12.83 -36.36
C GLU A 229 25.88 -11.41 -36.98
N PRO A 230 24.65 -10.95 -37.29
CA PRO A 230 24.42 -9.69 -37.97
C PRO A 230 24.57 -8.45 -37.06
N SER A 231 24.23 -8.59 -35.79
CA SER A 231 24.39 -7.57 -34.74
C SER A 231 25.43 -8.06 -33.71
N CYS A 232 26.14 -7.15 -33.04
CA CYS A 232 27.18 -7.53 -32.07
C CYS A 232 27.11 -6.67 -30.79
N ASP A 233 25.98 -6.01 -30.58
CA ASP A 233 25.79 -5.00 -29.54
C ASP A 233 24.37 -4.89 -29.00
N ASP A 234 23.45 -5.77 -29.41
CA ASP A 234 22.04 -5.73 -28.98
C ASP A 234 21.68 -6.78 -27.93
N HIS A 235 22.65 -7.61 -27.52
CA HIS A 235 22.48 -8.63 -26.50
C HIS A 235 21.48 -9.71 -26.92
N ASP A 236 21.33 -9.97 -28.22
CA ASP A 236 20.46 -11.01 -28.76
C ASP A 236 21.25 -12.02 -29.60
N ASP A 237 20.88 -13.30 -29.56
CA ASP A 237 21.46 -14.38 -30.39
C ASP A 237 20.83 -14.37 -31.78
N ASP A 238 21.36 -13.49 -32.65
CA ASP A 238 20.74 -13.17 -33.94
C ASP A 238 20.94 -14.21 -35.04
N ASP A 239 21.93 -15.09 -34.91
CA ASP A 239 22.14 -16.23 -35.81
C ASP A 239 21.72 -17.58 -35.20
N CYS A 240 21.29 -17.55 -33.94
CA CYS A 240 20.66 -18.63 -33.22
C CYS A 240 21.58 -19.85 -33.04
N ASP A 241 22.87 -19.60 -32.81
CA ASP A 241 23.88 -20.62 -32.55
C ASP A 241 24.16 -20.86 -31.05
N GLY A 242 23.60 -19.99 -30.20
CA GLY A 242 23.66 -20.05 -28.74
C GLY A 242 24.73 -19.14 -28.11
N LEU A 243 25.40 -18.31 -28.90
CA LEU A 243 26.30 -17.24 -28.44
C LEU A 243 25.68 -15.88 -28.79
N ILE A 244 26.13 -14.83 -28.09
CA ILE A 244 25.59 -13.47 -28.28
C ILE A 244 26.74 -12.48 -28.36
N ASP A 245 26.58 -11.45 -29.18
CA ASP A 245 27.47 -10.32 -29.32
C ASP A 245 28.95 -10.72 -29.35
N CYS A 246 29.79 -10.05 -28.57
CA CYS A 246 31.22 -10.35 -28.51
C CYS A 246 31.56 -11.73 -27.96
N ALA A 247 30.63 -12.45 -27.31
CA ALA A 247 30.86 -13.84 -26.93
C ALA A 247 30.80 -14.78 -28.16
N ASP A 248 30.20 -14.31 -29.25
CA ASP A 248 30.15 -15.00 -30.52
C ASP A 248 31.47 -14.82 -31.34
N PRO A 249 32.05 -15.92 -31.85
CA PRO A 249 33.20 -15.88 -32.74
C PRO A 249 33.00 -15.09 -34.04
N ASP A 250 31.78 -15.02 -34.57
CA ASP A 250 31.43 -14.28 -35.77
C ASP A 250 31.43 -12.77 -35.54
N CYS A 251 31.41 -12.31 -34.29
CA CYS A 251 31.63 -10.91 -33.92
C CYS A 251 33.10 -10.51 -33.75
N ASP A 252 34.06 -11.42 -33.89
CA ASP A 252 35.48 -11.07 -33.71
C ASP A 252 35.89 -9.91 -34.64
N SER A 253 36.48 -8.87 -34.03
CA SER A 253 36.85 -7.62 -34.70
C SER A 253 35.70 -6.78 -35.27
N LYS A 254 34.44 -7.09 -34.98
CA LYS A 254 33.29 -6.20 -35.28
C LYS A 254 33.09 -5.19 -34.16
N GLY A 255 32.41 -4.08 -34.47
CA GLY A 255 32.09 -3.06 -33.47
C GLY A 255 30.97 -3.54 -32.56
N CYS A 256 31.11 -3.30 -31.25
CA CYS A 256 30.11 -3.65 -30.23
C CYS A 256 29.33 -2.42 -29.73
N GLY A 257 29.09 -1.45 -30.61
CA GLY A 257 28.48 -0.17 -30.25
C GLY A 257 29.45 0.76 -29.49
N GLY A 258 29.01 1.99 -29.25
CA GLY A 258 29.64 2.95 -28.31
C GLY A 258 31.05 3.47 -28.66
N GLY A 259 31.83 2.80 -29.50
CA GLY A 259 33.28 2.98 -29.62
C GLY A 259 34.08 1.84 -28.98
N CYS A 260 33.54 0.62 -28.95
CA CYS A 260 34.28 -0.61 -28.64
C CYS A 260 34.34 -1.55 -29.86
N GLN A 261 35.20 -2.57 -29.75
CA GLN A 261 35.32 -3.64 -30.72
C GLN A 261 35.36 -4.98 -29.99
N CYS A 262 34.67 -5.99 -30.50
CA CYS A 262 34.75 -7.34 -29.93
C CYS A 262 36.14 -7.93 -30.16
N LYS A 263 36.73 -8.46 -29.10
CA LYS A 263 38.05 -9.08 -29.13
C LYS A 263 38.14 -10.15 -28.06
N ALA A 264 38.51 -11.35 -28.48
CA ALA A 264 38.73 -12.49 -27.57
C ALA A 264 37.52 -12.83 -26.67
N GLY A 265 36.30 -12.70 -27.20
CA GLY A 265 35.08 -13.09 -26.49
C GLY A 265 34.43 -11.99 -25.65
N ALA A 266 34.93 -10.75 -25.71
CA ALA A 266 34.43 -9.63 -24.93
C ALA A 266 34.53 -8.31 -25.71
N PRO A 267 33.71 -7.30 -25.36
CA PRO A 267 33.92 -5.93 -25.80
C PRO A 267 35.32 -5.44 -25.38
N SER A 268 35.94 -4.60 -26.22
CA SER A 268 37.24 -3.99 -25.96
C SER A 268 37.23 -2.53 -26.38
N GLU A 269 37.52 -1.63 -25.46
CA GLU A 269 37.41 -0.19 -25.68
C GLU A 269 38.28 0.29 -26.86
N THR A 270 37.73 1.11 -27.77
CA THR A 270 38.50 1.73 -28.86
C THR A 270 38.45 3.26 -28.88
N ALA A 271 37.50 3.87 -28.17
CA ALA A 271 37.35 5.31 -28.06
C ALA A 271 37.92 5.82 -26.73
N CYS A 272 39.24 5.89 -26.65
CA CYS A 272 39.98 6.14 -25.41
C CYS A 272 40.07 7.61 -24.95
N ALA A 273 39.06 8.43 -25.25
CA ALA A 273 39.03 9.83 -24.83
C ALA A 273 37.63 10.46 -24.79
N ASN A 274 36.58 9.64 -24.71
CA ASN A 274 35.19 10.11 -24.73
C ASN A 274 34.56 10.16 -23.33
N ASP A 275 35.35 9.96 -22.26
CA ASP A 275 34.89 9.99 -20.87
C ASP A 275 33.88 8.88 -20.53
N THR A 276 33.79 7.83 -21.34
CA THR A 276 32.77 6.78 -21.29
C THR A 276 33.41 5.40 -21.17
N ASP A 277 32.84 4.56 -20.30
CA ASP A 277 33.17 3.13 -20.23
C ASP A 277 32.46 2.43 -21.39
N ASN A 278 33.24 2.17 -22.44
CA ASN A 278 32.73 1.78 -23.75
C ASN A 278 32.60 0.27 -23.93
N ASP A 279 33.27 -0.53 -23.11
CA ASP A 279 33.20 -2.00 -23.11
C ASP A 279 32.51 -2.57 -21.85
N GLY A 280 32.18 -1.72 -20.88
CA GLY A 280 31.35 -2.03 -19.73
C GLY A 280 32.09 -2.72 -18.59
N ASP A 281 33.43 -2.69 -18.59
CA ASP A 281 34.25 -3.38 -17.59
C ASP A 281 34.43 -2.58 -16.27
N GLY A 282 33.99 -1.31 -16.28
CA GLY A 282 34.04 -0.38 -15.16
C GLY A 282 35.22 0.59 -15.20
N LEU A 283 36.09 0.51 -16.21
CA LEU A 283 37.16 1.46 -16.49
C LEU A 283 36.81 2.25 -17.76
N LYS A 284 37.50 3.37 -17.97
CA LYS A 284 37.23 4.24 -19.13
C LYS A 284 38.51 4.89 -19.62
N ASP A 285 38.56 5.15 -20.91
CA ASP A 285 39.65 5.87 -21.56
C ASP A 285 41.04 5.34 -21.14
N CYS A 286 41.99 6.21 -20.81
CA CYS A 286 43.32 5.80 -20.41
C CYS A 286 43.41 5.06 -19.08
N GLU A 287 42.37 5.07 -18.24
CA GLU A 287 42.32 4.23 -17.04
C GLU A 287 42.05 2.76 -17.41
N ASP A 288 41.56 2.51 -18.62
CA ASP A 288 41.26 1.21 -19.17
C ASP A 288 42.49 0.50 -19.76
N PRO A 289 42.76 -0.78 -19.41
CA PRO A 289 43.84 -1.58 -19.98
C PRO A 289 43.77 -1.74 -21.50
N ASP A 290 42.58 -1.75 -22.09
CA ASP A 290 42.37 -1.88 -23.52
C ASP A 290 42.77 -0.63 -24.28
N CYS A 291 42.83 0.51 -23.59
CA CYS A 291 43.33 1.77 -24.14
C CYS A 291 44.85 1.94 -24.07
N GLU A 292 45.58 1.03 -23.43
CA GLU A 292 47.04 1.11 -23.33
C GLU A 292 47.71 1.23 -24.71
N GLY A 293 48.46 2.32 -24.91
CA GLY A 293 49.14 2.64 -26.16
C GLY A 293 48.24 3.19 -27.28
N LYS A 294 46.94 3.37 -27.04
CA LYS A 294 46.02 4.03 -27.99
C LYS A 294 46.11 5.55 -27.85
N LEU A 295 45.76 6.25 -28.93
CA LEU A 295 45.69 7.71 -28.94
C LEU A 295 44.48 8.16 -28.13
N CYS A 296 44.70 9.12 -27.24
CA CYS A 296 43.65 9.88 -26.58
C CYS A 296 43.52 11.27 -27.21
N ASP A 297 42.61 12.09 -26.70
CA ASP A 297 42.30 13.41 -27.24
C ASP A 297 43.55 14.31 -27.33
N ASN A 298 43.52 15.27 -28.26
CA ASN A 298 44.63 16.21 -28.48
C ASN A 298 46.00 15.56 -28.76
N GLY A 299 46.06 14.30 -29.20
CA GLY A 299 47.32 13.66 -29.59
C GLY A 299 48.17 13.16 -28.41
N CYS A 300 47.57 12.97 -27.24
CA CYS A 300 48.18 12.18 -26.17
C CYS A 300 48.12 10.68 -26.48
N ILE A 301 48.88 9.88 -25.72
CA ILE A 301 48.78 8.41 -25.74
C ILE A 301 48.48 7.94 -24.31
N CYS A 302 47.57 6.98 -24.16
CA CYS A 302 47.34 6.36 -22.87
C CYS A 302 48.51 5.45 -22.49
N SER A 303 49.07 5.64 -21.30
CA SER A 303 50.15 4.80 -20.80
C SER A 303 50.16 4.77 -19.27
N ALA A 304 50.19 3.56 -18.72
CA ALA A 304 50.18 3.31 -17.28
C ALA A 304 48.96 3.93 -16.56
N GLY A 305 47.79 3.89 -17.18
CA GLY A 305 46.54 4.31 -16.57
C GLY A 305 46.22 5.80 -16.69
N THR A 306 47.04 6.60 -17.39
CA THR A 306 46.80 8.04 -17.57
C THR A 306 47.13 8.49 -19.00
N PRO A 307 46.52 9.58 -19.48
CA PRO A 307 46.96 10.26 -20.69
C PRO A 307 48.43 10.71 -20.53
N LYS A 308 49.18 10.69 -21.63
CA LYS A 308 50.57 11.15 -21.69
C LYS A 308 50.82 12.08 -22.85
N GLU A 309 51.43 13.24 -22.56
CA GLU A 309 51.83 14.20 -23.57
C GLU A 309 52.82 13.56 -24.56
N THR A 310 52.50 13.61 -25.85
CA THR A 310 53.40 13.11 -26.91
C THR A 310 53.80 14.15 -27.94
N ASP A 311 53.06 15.26 -28.05
CA ASP A 311 53.38 16.39 -28.93
C ASP A 311 54.02 17.55 -28.18
N CYS A 312 55.27 17.37 -27.77
CA CYS A 312 56.03 18.29 -26.93
C CYS A 312 56.52 19.58 -27.63
N ALA A 313 55.94 19.91 -28.79
CA ALA A 313 56.35 21.00 -29.65
C ALA A 313 55.18 21.83 -30.19
N ASP A 314 53.98 21.64 -29.65
CA ASP A 314 52.74 22.19 -30.18
C ASP A 314 52.37 23.58 -29.64
N ARG A 315 53.32 24.21 -28.95
CA ARG A 315 53.34 25.63 -28.56
C ARG A 315 52.47 25.91 -27.35
N GLY A 316 52.60 25.08 -26.34
CA GLY A 316 51.95 25.27 -25.06
C GLY A 316 50.50 24.85 -25.09
N VAL A 317 50.17 23.80 -25.85
CA VAL A 317 48.99 23.00 -25.57
C VAL A 317 49.36 22.02 -24.45
N ASP A 318 48.34 21.63 -23.71
CA ASP A 318 48.41 20.66 -22.63
C ASP A 318 47.61 19.44 -23.12
N ASN A 319 48.32 18.44 -23.65
CA ASN A 319 47.67 17.38 -24.42
C ASN A 319 47.12 16.27 -23.53
N ASP A 320 47.64 16.10 -22.31
CA ASP A 320 47.15 15.16 -21.30
C ASP A 320 46.36 15.83 -20.16
N ASN A 321 46.20 17.16 -20.21
CA ASN A 321 45.41 17.98 -19.28
C ASN A 321 45.90 17.95 -17.82
N ASP A 322 47.21 17.76 -17.60
CA ASP A 322 47.79 17.74 -16.26
C ASP A 322 48.24 19.14 -15.75
N HIS A 323 48.04 20.18 -16.59
CA HIS A 323 48.46 21.58 -16.45
C HIS A 323 49.94 21.88 -16.69
N LEU A 324 50.71 20.90 -17.14
CA LEU A 324 52.07 21.03 -17.64
C LEU A 324 52.03 20.91 -19.17
N ARG A 325 53.06 21.46 -19.83
CA ARG A 325 53.03 21.68 -21.28
C ARG A 325 54.42 21.63 -21.88
N ASP A 326 54.53 21.06 -23.07
CA ASP A 326 55.77 20.93 -23.83
C ASP A 326 56.91 20.42 -22.92
N CYS A 327 58.11 20.97 -23.04
CA CYS A 327 59.24 20.58 -22.22
C CYS A 327 59.09 20.80 -20.71
N VAL A 328 58.12 21.59 -20.25
CA VAL A 328 57.83 21.73 -18.81
C VAL A 328 57.19 20.46 -18.27
N ASP A 329 56.51 19.71 -19.13
CA ASP A 329 55.88 18.44 -18.84
C ASP A 329 56.91 17.30 -18.63
N PRO A 330 56.76 16.47 -17.57
CA PRO A 330 57.63 15.34 -17.31
C PRO A 330 57.60 14.23 -18.37
N ASP A 331 56.46 14.01 -19.01
CA ASP A 331 56.23 13.01 -20.07
C ASP A 331 56.93 13.41 -21.39
N CYS A 332 57.21 14.70 -21.54
CA CYS A 332 58.03 15.26 -22.60
C CYS A 332 59.56 15.15 -22.42
N ALA A 333 60.04 14.59 -21.31
CA ALA A 333 61.48 14.45 -21.06
C ALA A 333 62.19 13.66 -22.18
N GLY A 334 63.17 14.27 -22.84
CA GLY A 334 63.93 13.65 -23.93
C GLY A 334 63.20 13.57 -25.27
N LYS A 335 61.99 14.12 -25.39
CA LYS A 335 61.24 14.24 -26.64
C LYS A 335 61.71 15.44 -27.48
N PRO A 336 61.53 15.40 -28.82
CA PRO A 336 61.85 16.54 -29.68
C PRO A 336 60.94 17.74 -29.38
N CYS A 337 61.51 18.93 -29.47
CA CYS A 337 60.81 20.20 -29.26
C CYS A 337 61.27 21.25 -30.26
N ILE A 338 60.55 22.38 -30.37
CA ILE A 338 60.89 23.46 -31.30
C ILE A 338 61.15 24.76 -30.54
N ILE A 339 62.31 25.36 -30.78
CA ILE A 339 62.65 26.71 -30.33
C ILE A 339 62.30 27.69 -31.45
N LEU A 340 61.34 28.57 -31.19
CA LEU A 340 60.97 29.64 -32.11
C LEU A 340 61.85 30.87 -31.87
N THR A 341 62.56 31.30 -32.90
CA THR A 341 63.25 32.59 -32.95
C THR A 341 62.55 33.50 -33.96
N ASP A 342 62.80 34.81 -33.91
CA ASP A 342 62.20 35.80 -34.82
C ASP A 342 62.47 35.53 -36.32
N THR A 343 63.37 34.60 -36.66
CA THR A 343 63.80 34.32 -38.04
C THR A 343 63.87 32.84 -38.42
N ALA A 344 63.70 31.90 -37.48
CA ALA A 344 63.76 30.45 -37.75
C ALA A 344 63.13 29.60 -36.64
N SER A 345 62.66 28.40 -36.99
CA SER A 345 62.35 27.31 -36.06
C SER A 345 63.56 26.38 -35.95
N ILE A 346 64.05 26.16 -34.73
CA ILE A 346 65.20 25.29 -34.45
C ILE A 346 64.70 24.06 -33.70
N GLU A 347 64.99 22.86 -34.20
CA GLU A 347 64.70 21.60 -33.49
C GLU A 347 65.66 21.44 -32.30
N GLY A 348 65.11 21.07 -31.15
CA GLY A 348 65.83 20.80 -29.91
C GLY A 348 65.27 19.55 -29.22
N THR A 349 65.70 19.31 -27.99
CA THR A 349 65.20 18.22 -27.13
C THR A 349 64.88 18.75 -25.73
N CYS A 350 63.78 18.29 -25.14
CA CYS A 350 63.39 18.71 -23.81
C CYS A 350 64.37 18.18 -22.74
N GLN A 351 65.03 19.11 -22.02
CA GLN A 351 65.94 18.81 -20.92
C GLN A 351 65.73 19.79 -19.76
N GLY A 352 65.28 19.29 -18.60
CA GLY A 352 65.15 20.08 -17.38
C GLY A 352 64.16 21.24 -17.50
N SER A 353 62.94 20.95 -17.96
CA SER A 353 61.84 21.91 -18.13
C SER A 353 61.98 22.92 -19.29
N VAL A 354 62.99 22.77 -20.15
CA VAL A 354 63.24 23.68 -21.29
C VAL A 354 63.66 22.92 -22.54
N CYS A 355 63.38 23.50 -23.71
CA CYS A 355 63.87 23.01 -24.99
C CYS A 355 65.33 23.45 -25.19
N GLN A 356 66.25 22.48 -25.35
CA GLN A 356 67.69 22.72 -25.53
C GLN A 356 68.21 22.18 -26.87
#